data_AF-A0A9P6BV81-F1
#
_entry.id   AF-A0A9P6BV81-F1
#
_cell.length_a   1.000
_cell.length_b   1.000
_cell.length_c   1.000
_cell.angle_alpha   90.00
_cell.angle_beta   90.00
_cell.angle_gamma   90.00
#
_symmetry.space_group_name_H-M   'P 1'
#
loop_
_entity.id
_entity.type
_entity.pdbx_description
1 polymer ?
#
loop_
_entity_poly.entity_id
_entity_poly.type
_entity_poly.pdbx_seq_one_letter_code
_entity_poly.pdbx_strand_id
1 'polypeptide(L)'
;MSRCVVMADIHSSDGSVPCSLVSNPTSAAQFASANSAIQTIGDSTMSVLNLAALPPTSSRNLTGSIGASGDLLRDLNGKLGVFFAFPDLSVRTEGIYTLKFSFSLLPEPPVMTSSVLATIFSAPFEIYPAKRFPGMSRSTPLSKKLFDQGVRIPLRKETRVGRTKQLIETEVEIRDEMEDEE
;
A
#
# COMPACT_ATOMS: atom_id res chain seq x y z
N MET A 1 -31.83 4.93 3.64
CA MET A 1 -30.69 4.16 4.19
C MET A 1 -29.49 5.09 4.17
N SER A 2 -29.11 5.63 5.32
CA SER A 2 -27.96 6.53 5.41
C SER A 2 -26.71 5.76 5.00
N ARG A 3 -26.07 6.23 3.93
CA ARG A 3 -24.89 5.59 3.36
C ARG A 3 -23.68 6.10 4.14
N CYS A 4 -22.93 5.21 4.75
CA CYS A 4 -21.69 5.56 5.44
C CYS A 4 -20.48 5.10 4.62
N VAL A 5 -19.37 5.82 4.73
CA VAL A 5 -18.14 5.55 3.99
C VAL A 5 -16.93 5.64 4.92
N VAL A 6 -15.94 4.79 4.65
CA VAL A 6 -14.61 4.90 5.25
C VAL A 6 -13.61 5.15 4.13
N MET A 7 -12.75 6.16 4.33
CA MET A 7 -11.62 6.47 3.45
C MET A 7 -10.32 6.01 4.12
N ALA A 8 -9.44 5.39 3.34
CA ALA A 8 -8.12 4.96 3.78
C ALA A 8 -7.04 5.91 3.24
N ASP A 9 -6.15 6.35 4.13
CA ASP A 9 -4.93 7.10 3.81
C ASP A 9 -3.71 6.40 4.40
N ILE A 10 -2.53 6.67 3.85
CA ILE A 10 -1.27 6.08 4.33
C ILE A 10 -0.43 7.11 5.08
N HIS A 11 0.08 6.70 6.25
CA HIS A 11 0.91 7.51 7.13
C HIS A 11 2.19 6.74 7.48
N SER A 12 3.17 7.46 8.02
CA SER A 12 4.36 6.89 8.65
C SER A 12 3.97 5.85 9.71
N SER A 13 4.90 4.94 10.04
CA SER A 13 4.71 3.87 11.03
C SER A 13 4.17 4.36 12.38
N ASP A 14 4.56 5.55 12.81
CA ASP A 14 4.13 6.23 14.05
C ASP A 14 2.81 7.02 13.88
N GLY A 15 2.26 7.10 12.67
CA GLY A 15 1.02 7.82 12.35
C GLY A 15 1.15 9.33 12.28
N SER A 16 2.35 9.91 12.47
CA SER A 16 2.53 11.36 12.59
C SER A 16 2.48 12.10 11.25
N VAL A 17 3.12 11.54 10.23
CA VAL A 17 3.31 12.20 8.92
C VAL A 17 2.48 11.48 7.84
N PRO A 18 1.70 12.20 7.02
CA PRO A 18 1.04 11.63 5.86
C PRO A 18 2.07 11.25 4.78
N CYS A 19 2.03 10.01 4.29
CA CYS A 19 2.93 9.49 3.26
C CYS A 19 2.21 9.32 1.91
N SER A 20 1.25 10.22 1.64
CA SER A 20 0.31 10.10 0.52
C SER A 20 0.95 10.31 -0.85
N LEU A 21 2.07 11.04 -0.93
CA LEU A 21 2.79 11.36 -2.16
C LEU A 21 4.23 10.85 -2.10
N VAL A 22 4.70 10.31 -3.23
CA VAL A 22 6.07 9.84 -3.43
C VAL A 22 6.59 10.32 -4.78
N SER A 23 7.88 10.63 -4.82
CA SER A 23 8.54 11.05 -6.06
C SER A 23 8.65 9.89 -7.04
N ASN A 24 8.31 10.11 -8.31
CA ASN A 24 8.51 9.12 -9.35
C ASN A 24 9.96 9.19 -9.84
N PRO A 25 10.81 8.17 -9.56
CA PRO A 25 12.22 8.21 -9.97
C PRO A 25 12.40 8.26 -11.49
N THR A 26 11.45 7.71 -12.27
CA THR A 26 11.49 7.78 -13.74
C THR A 26 11.34 9.22 -14.26
N SER A 27 10.66 10.10 -13.51
CA SER A 27 10.48 11.49 -13.91
C SER A 27 11.71 12.37 -13.64
N ALA A 28 12.61 11.96 -12.74
CA ALA A 28 13.82 12.73 -12.46
C ALA A 28 14.83 12.75 -13.62
N ALA A 29 14.72 11.80 -14.56
CA ALA A 29 15.57 11.70 -15.75
C ALA A 29 14.94 12.33 -17.00
N GLN A 30 13.80 13.01 -16.87
CA GLN A 30 13.13 13.65 -17.99
C GLN A 30 13.76 15.02 -18.26
N PHE A 31 14.07 15.25 -19.52
CA PHE A 31 14.60 16.52 -19.99
C PHE A 31 13.59 17.18 -20.92
N ALA A 32 13.48 18.51 -20.82
CA ALA A 32 12.74 19.28 -21.81
C ALA A 32 13.42 19.17 -23.19
N SER A 33 12.66 19.43 -24.26
CA SER A 33 13.16 19.45 -25.64
C SER A 33 14.47 20.25 -25.72
N ALA A 34 15.51 19.61 -26.25
CA ALA A 34 16.83 20.22 -26.33
C ALA A 34 16.81 21.37 -27.34
N ASN A 35 17.19 22.57 -26.90
CA ASN A 35 17.44 23.67 -27.81
C ASN A 35 18.94 23.70 -28.13
N SER A 36 19.29 23.70 -29.41
CA SER A 36 20.68 23.84 -29.86
C SER A 36 21.12 25.30 -29.74
N ALA A 37 22.18 25.55 -28.98
CA ALA A 37 22.85 26.84 -28.93
C ALA A 37 24.23 26.70 -29.57
N ILE A 38 24.63 27.68 -30.39
CA ILE A 38 25.99 27.74 -30.93
C ILE A 38 26.83 28.49 -29.91
N GLN A 39 27.86 27.84 -29.37
CA GLN A 39 28.85 28.48 -28.50
C GLN A 39 30.19 28.54 -29.23
N THR A 40 30.76 29.74 -29.27
CA THR A 40 32.09 29.98 -29.84
C THR A 40 33.09 30.07 -28.68
N ILE A 41 34.05 29.14 -28.63
CA ILE A 41 35.12 29.15 -27.64
C ILE A 41 36.44 29.27 -28.41
N GLY A 42 37.07 30.45 -28.34
CA GLY A 42 38.18 30.80 -29.23
C GLY A 42 37.73 30.90 -30.69
N ASP A 43 38.51 30.34 -31.62
CA ASP A 43 38.19 30.33 -33.07
C ASP A 43 37.32 29.12 -33.50
N SER A 44 36.90 28.27 -32.56
CA SER A 44 36.08 27.09 -32.85
C SER A 44 34.62 27.29 -32.46
N THR A 45 33.71 27.05 -33.40
CA THR A 45 32.27 27.05 -33.17
C THR A 45 31.78 25.62 -32.93
N MET A 46 31.10 25.40 -31.80
CA MET A 46 30.50 24.11 -31.48
C MET A 46 29.01 24.30 -31.22
N SER A 47 28.20 23.40 -31.76
CA SER A 47 26.77 23.31 -31.42
C SER A 47 26.63 22.52 -30.13
N VAL A 48 26.14 23.17 -29.07
CA VAL A 48 25.86 22.53 -27.79
C VAL A 48 24.35 22.33 -27.61
N LEU A 49 23.97 21.18 -27.07
CA LEU A 49 22.59 20.90 -26.70
C LEU A 49 22.35 21.39 -25.28
N ASN A 50 21.44 22.36 -25.11
CA ASN A 50 21.00 22.76 -23.78
C ASN A 50 19.85 21.85 -23.34
N LEU A 51 20.09 21.06 -22.30
CA LEU A 51 19.17 20.04 -21.82
C LEU A 51 18.70 20.41 -20.40
N ALA A 52 17.52 21.01 -20.29
CA ALA A 52 16.96 21.39 -18.99
C ALA A 52 16.26 20.19 -18.34
N ALA A 53 16.69 19.80 -17.14
CA ALA A 53 16.03 18.75 -16.37
C ALA A 53 14.66 19.24 -15.86
N LEU A 54 13.62 18.44 -16.06
CA LEU A 54 12.29 18.71 -15.52
C LEU A 54 12.24 18.30 -14.04
N PRO A 55 11.46 19.02 -13.20
CA PRO A 55 11.28 18.61 -11.81
C PRO A 55 10.63 17.22 -11.72
N PRO A 56 11.02 16.39 -10.75
CA PRO A 56 10.45 15.07 -10.58
C PRO A 56 8.95 15.17 -10.28
N THR A 57 8.14 14.40 -11.01
CA THR A 57 6.70 14.34 -10.77
C THR A 57 6.40 13.55 -9.49
N SER A 58 5.44 14.02 -8.70
CA SER A 58 4.93 13.30 -7.53
C SER A 58 3.74 12.43 -7.93
N SER A 59 3.60 11.28 -7.29
CA SER A 59 2.50 10.34 -7.51
C SER A 59 1.94 9.85 -6.19
N ARG A 60 0.67 9.41 -6.19
CA ARG A 60 0.02 8.88 -4.99
C ARG A 60 0.64 7.54 -4.58
N ASN A 61 1.06 7.44 -3.32
CA ASN A 61 1.68 6.23 -2.76
C ASN A 61 0.68 5.10 -2.54
N LEU A 62 -0.45 5.39 -1.90
CA LEU A 62 -1.55 4.44 -1.71
C LEU A 62 -2.47 4.45 -2.95
N THR A 63 -2.64 3.31 -3.59
CA THR A 63 -3.45 3.14 -4.79
C THR A 63 -4.47 2.01 -4.63
N GLY A 64 -5.36 1.87 -5.60
CA GLY A 64 -6.49 0.93 -5.55
C GLY A 64 -7.78 1.58 -5.05
N SER A 65 -8.64 0.77 -4.46
CA SER A 65 -9.93 1.20 -3.90
C SER A 65 -9.78 1.72 -2.47
N ILE A 66 -9.39 2.99 -2.34
CA ILE A 66 -9.16 3.66 -1.05
C ILE A 66 -10.44 4.05 -0.29
N GLY A 67 -11.62 3.84 -0.87
CA GLY A 67 -12.90 4.10 -0.23
C GLY A 67 -13.73 2.82 -0.13
N ALA A 68 -14.34 2.59 1.04
CA ALA A 68 -15.22 1.45 1.28
C ALA A 68 -16.58 1.93 1.80
N SER A 69 -17.65 1.35 1.26
CA SER A 69 -19.00 1.50 1.81
C SER A 69 -19.23 0.49 2.94
N GLY A 70 -20.13 0.82 3.86
CA GLY A 70 -20.49 -0.07 4.96
C GLY A 70 -21.49 -1.15 4.54
N ASP A 71 -21.14 -2.41 4.74
CA ASP A 71 -22.02 -3.55 4.53
C ASP A 71 -22.48 -4.13 5.87
N LEU A 72 -23.77 -4.44 6.00
CA LEU A 72 -24.33 -5.08 7.18
C LEU A 72 -24.10 -6.59 7.10
N LEU A 73 -23.17 -7.09 7.90
CA LEU A 73 -22.70 -8.48 7.86
C LEU A 73 -22.64 -9.08 9.26
N ARG A 74 -22.47 -10.40 9.33
CA ARG A 74 -22.25 -11.14 10.56
C ARG A 74 -20.76 -11.45 10.75
N ASP A 75 -20.29 -11.30 11.97
CA ASP A 75 -18.95 -11.70 12.39
C ASP A 75 -18.80 -13.23 12.51
N LEU A 76 -17.66 -13.69 13.03
CA LEU A 76 -17.38 -15.11 13.26
C LEU A 76 -18.30 -15.75 14.31
N ASN A 77 -18.86 -14.95 15.22
CA ASN A 77 -19.78 -15.39 16.27
C ASN A 77 -21.25 -15.27 15.85
N GLY A 78 -21.52 -14.82 14.61
CA GLY A 78 -22.87 -14.59 14.11
C GLY A 78 -23.50 -13.26 14.51
N LYS A 79 -22.76 -12.38 15.22
CA LYS A 79 -23.21 -11.06 15.64
C LYS A 79 -23.22 -10.11 14.45
N LEU A 80 -24.33 -9.37 14.29
CA LEU A 80 -24.47 -8.37 13.24
C LEU A 80 -23.61 -7.13 13.54
N GLY A 81 -22.99 -6.59 12.50
CA GLY A 81 -22.20 -5.36 12.54
C GLY A 81 -22.06 -4.75 11.15
N VAL A 82 -21.62 -3.49 11.11
CA VAL A 82 -21.29 -2.80 9.85
C VAL A 82 -19.80 -2.97 9.58
N PHE A 83 -19.45 -3.55 8.45
CA PHE A 83 -18.07 -3.83 8.05
C PHE A 83 -17.70 -2.99 6.83
N PHE A 84 -16.45 -2.53 6.81
CA PHE A 84 -15.86 -1.78 5.70
C PHE A 84 -14.65 -2.57 5.19
N ALA A 85 -14.78 -3.19 4.03
CA ALA A 85 -13.73 -4.04 3.47
C ALA A 85 -12.91 -3.30 2.41
N PHE A 86 -11.58 -3.43 2.48
CA PHE A 86 -10.63 -2.87 1.52
C PHE A 86 -9.86 -4.00 0.83
N PRO A 87 -10.45 -4.70 -0.16
CA PRO A 87 -9.83 -5.85 -0.81
C PRO A 87 -8.72 -5.49 -1.80
N ASP A 88 -8.64 -4.22 -2.21
CA ASP A 88 -7.72 -3.72 -3.23
C ASP A 88 -7.04 -2.45 -2.74
N LEU A 89 -5.97 -2.62 -1.95
CA LEU A 89 -5.04 -1.55 -1.57
C LEU A 89 -3.64 -1.96 -2.00
N SER A 90 -2.92 -1.01 -2.58
CA SER A 90 -1.53 -1.19 -3.00
C SER A 90 -0.70 0.01 -2.59
N VAL A 91 0.57 -0.22 -2.23
CA VAL A 91 1.53 0.83 -1.87
C VAL A 91 2.70 0.76 -2.84
N ARG A 92 3.12 1.93 -3.36
CA ARG A 92 4.15 2.00 -4.40
C ARG A 92 5.57 1.85 -3.87
N THR A 93 5.81 2.38 -2.68
CA THR A 93 7.15 2.49 -2.09
C THR A 93 7.33 1.52 -0.94
N GLU A 94 8.51 0.92 -0.86
CA GLU A 94 8.91 0.09 0.28
C GLU A 94 9.05 0.93 1.54
N GLY A 95 8.81 0.31 2.70
CA GLY A 95 8.85 0.97 3.99
C GLY A 95 7.86 0.39 4.97
N ILE A 96 7.83 0.95 6.18
CA ILE A 96 6.88 0.60 7.23
C ILE A 96 5.88 1.73 7.37
N TYR A 97 4.60 1.40 7.23
CA TYR A 97 3.52 2.36 7.19
C TYR A 97 2.36 1.94 8.08
N THR A 98 1.47 2.88 8.31
CA THR A 98 0.22 2.68 9.02
C THR A 98 -0.93 3.24 8.17
N LEU A 99 -2.05 2.53 8.10
CA LEU A 99 -3.26 3.03 7.43
C LEU A 99 -4.10 3.85 8.41
N LYS A 100 -4.53 5.03 7.98
CA LYS A 100 -5.51 5.86 8.67
C LYS A 100 -6.86 5.67 8.00
N PHE A 101 -7.84 5.21 8.77
CA PHE A 101 -9.22 5.06 8.33
C PHE A 101 -10.05 6.21 8.87
N SER A 102 -10.69 6.96 7.98
CA SER A 102 -11.54 8.11 8.32
C SER A 102 -12.99 7.79 7.97
N PHE A 103 -13.87 7.78 8.98
CA PHE A 103 -15.28 7.46 8.84
C PHE A 103 -16.12 8.73 8.68
N SER A 104 -16.99 8.75 7.67
CA SER A 104 -17.91 9.85 7.39
C SER A 104 -19.29 9.32 7.01
N LEU A 105 -20.34 10.07 7.35
CA LEU A 105 -21.68 9.83 6.81
C LEU A 105 -21.82 10.59 5.48
N LEU A 106 -22.44 9.97 4.48
CA LEU A 106 -22.73 10.69 3.24
C LEU A 106 -23.73 11.81 3.52
N PRO A 107 -23.54 12.98 2.91
CA PRO A 107 -24.44 14.10 3.08
C PRO A 107 -25.81 13.76 2.47
N GLU A 108 -26.88 14.06 3.21
CA GLU A 108 -28.26 13.97 2.71
C GLU A 108 -28.81 15.39 2.45
N PRO A 109 -29.50 15.63 1.33
CA PRO A 109 -30.06 16.95 1.04
C PRO A 109 -30.97 17.45 2.18
N PRO A 110 -30.90 18.73 2.58
CA PRO A 110 -30.21 19.85 1.93
C PRO A 110 -28.73 20.04 2.35
N VAL A 111 -28.21 19.21 3.26
CA VAL A 111 -26.82 19.31 3.72
C VAL A 111 -25.91 18.74 2.65
N MET A 112 -24.98 19.55 2.12
CA MET A 112 -24.07 19.15 1.03
C MET A 112 -22.66 18.75 1.53
N THR A 113 -22.37 18.92 2.81
CA THR A 113 -21.04 18.65 3.38
C THR A 113 -21.09 17.44 4.31
N SER A 114 -20.08 16.58 4.21
CA SER A 114 -19.84 15.50 5.18
C SER A 114 -18.58 15.81 5.97
N SER A 115 -18.66 15.67 7.29
CA SER A 115 -17.50 15.75 8.17
C SER A 115 -17.02 14.34 8.53
N VAL A 116 -15.72 14.24 8.82
CA VAL A 116 -15.15 13.03 9.40
C VAL A 116 -15.63 12.95 10.85
N LEU A 117 -16.32 11.86 11.20
CA LEU A 117 -16.89 11.65 12.53
C LEU A 117 -15.95 10.85 13.44
N ALA A 118 -15.16 9.95 12.86
CA ALA A 118 -14.22 9.13 13.60
C ALA A 118 -13.00 8.82 12.74
N THR A 119 -11.87 8.54 13.40
CA THR A 119 -10.63 8.14 12.73
C THR A 119 -9.92 7.10 13.57
N ILE A 120 -9.30 6.13 12.91
CA ILE A 120 -8.48 5.11 13.57
C ILE A 120 -7.26 4.76 12.71
N PHE A 121 -6.16 4.41 13.37
CA PHE A 121 -4.95 3.91 12.72
C PHE A 121 -4.86 2.40 12.84
N SER A 122 -4.34 1.74 11.80
CA SER A 122 -4.02 0.32 11.83
C SER A 122 -2.80 0.03 12.71
N ALA A 123 -2.47 -1.25 12.89
CA ALA A 123 -1.11 -1.61 13.26
C ALA A 123 -0.14 -1.27 12.10
N PRO A 124 1.14 -0.98 12.39
CA PRO A 124 2.16 -0.82 11.37
C PRO A 124 2.34 -2.10 10.54
N PHE A 125 2.61 -1.95 9.25
CA PHE A 125 2.86 -3.05 8.33
C PHE A 125 3.98 -2.70 7.36
N GLU A 126 4.70 -3.72 6.92
CA GLU A 126 5.87 -3.60 6.05
C GLU A 126 5.49 -3.82 4.58
N ILE A 127 5.97 -2.92 3.71
CA ILE A 127 5.94 -3.06 2.26
C ILE A 127 7.29 -3.61 1.82
N TYR A 128 7.30 -4.88 1.43
CA TYR A 128 8.51 -5.58 1.01
C TYR A 128 8.90 -5.25 -0.44
N PRO A 129 10.20 -5.09 -0.74
CA PRO A 129 10.68 -5.21 -2.11
C PRO A 129 10.49 -6.63 -2.63
N ALA A 130 10.36 -6.78 -3.96
CA ALA A 130 10.02 -8.05 -4.61
C ALA A 130 10.90 -9.24 -4.18
N LYS A 131 12.20 -9.01 -3.95
CA LYS A 131 13.15 -10.07 -3.54
C LYS A 131 12.96 -10.55 -2.09
N ARG A 132 12.43 -9.70 -1.21
CA ARG A 132 12.22 -10.00 0.22
C ARG A 132 10.77 -10.31 0.56
N PHE A 133 9.89 -10.31 -0.44
CA PHE A 133 8.47 -10.56 -0.22
C PHE A 133 8.23 -12.00 0.26
N PRO A 134 7.67 -12.21 1.47
CA PRO A 134 7.47 -13.54 2.04
C PRO A 134 6.36 -14.34 1.35
N GLY A 135 5.64 -13.73 0.41
CA GLY A 135 4.47 -14.30 -0.24
C GLY A 135 3.16 -13.79 0.37
N MET A 136 2.05 -14.15 -0.27
CA MET A 136 0.72 -13.75 0.20
C MET A 136 0.22 -14.66 1.32
N SER A 137 -0.29 -14.05 2.39
CA SER A 137 -0.97 -14.77 3.46
C SER A 137 -2.25 -15.46 2.97
N ARG A 138 -2.58 -16.59 3.60
CA ARG A 138 -3.86 -17.27 3.39
C ARG A 138 -5.04 -16.39 3.83
N SER A 139 -6.21 -16.58 3.23
CA SER A 139 -7.42 -15.89 3.69
C SER A 139 -7.75 -16.26 5.14
N THR A 140 -7.96 -15.25 5.97
CA THR A 140 -8.34 -15.42 7.39
C THR A 140 -9.76 -16.00 7.50
N PRO A 141 -10.12 -16.60 8.66
CA PRO A 141 -11.50 -17.05 8.90
C PRO A 141 -12.53 -15.93 8.69
N LEU A 142 -12.22 -14.70 9.14
CA LEU A 142 -13.10 -13.56 8.96
C LEU A 142 -13.26 -13.22 7.47
N SER A 143 -12.16 -13.15 6.71
CA SER A 143 -12.22 -12.88 5.27
C SER A 143 -13.08 -13.91 4.52
N LYS A 144 -12.99 -15.19 4.88
CA LYS A 144 -13.84 -16.26 4.33
C LYS A 144 -15.31 -16.04 4.68
N LYS A 145 -15.61 -15.76 5.95
CA LYS A 145 -16.98 -15.52 6.42
C LYS A 145 -17.63 -14.30 5.75
N LEU A 146 -16.86 -13.23 5.51
CA LEU A 146 -17.34 -12.06 4.78
C LEU A 146 -17.54 -12.37 3.29
N PHE A 147 -16.64 -13.14 2.68
CA PHE A 147 -16.79 -13.60 1.29
C PHE A 147 -18.08 -14.41 1.09
N ASP A 148 -18.36 -15.35 1.99
CA ASP A 148 -19.58 -16.18 1.94
C ASP A 148 -20.87 -15.34 2.05
N GLN A 149 -20.78 -14.13 2.59
CA GLN A 149 -21.90 -13.17 2.69
C GLN A 149 -21.98 -12.21 1.49
N GLY A 150 -21.14 -12.40 0.46
CA GLY A 150 -21.17 -11.63 -0.79
C GLY A 150 -20.14 -10.51 -0.91
N VAL A 151 -19.26 -10.33 0.08
CA VAL A 151 -18.18 -9.33 -0.02
C VAL A 151 -17.13 -9.80 -1.02
N ARG A 152 -16.74 -8.93 -1.96
CA ARG A 152 -15.81 -9.22 -3.06
C ARG A 152 -14.34 -9.26 -2.60
N ILE A 153 -14.01 -10.16 -1.68
CA ILE A 153 -12.64 -10.38 -1.19
C ILE A 153 -12.02 -11.59 -1.91
N PRO A 154 -10.83 -11.48 -2.52
CA PRO A 154 -10.16 -12.63 -3.13
C PRO A 154 -9.86 -13.73 -2.10
N LEU A 155 -10.37 -14.94 -2.34
CA LEU A 155 -10.03 -16.11 -1.52
C LEU A 155 -8.74 -16.77 -2.01
N ARG A 156 -7.75 -16.85 -1.12
CA ARG A 156 -6.47 -17.52 -1.35
C ARG A 156 -6.40 -18.77 -0.49
N LYS A 157 -6.28 -19.93 -1.16
CA LYS A 157 -5.88 -21.19 -0.53
C LYS A 157 -4.36 -21.18 -0.38
N GLU A 158 -3.81 -21.84 0.64
CA GLU A 158 -2.35 -21.90 0.83
C GLU A 158 -1.66 -22.36 -0.46
N THR A 159 -0.79 -21.50 -0.98
CA THR A 159 0.29 -21.96 -1.84
C THR A 159 1.38 -22.48 -0.92
N ARG A 160 1.80 -23.74 -1.12
CA ARG A 160 2.98 -24.33 -0.47
C ARG A 160 4.21 -23.53 -0.87
N VAL A 161 4.48 -22.41 -0.21
CA VAL A 161 5.74 -21.70 -0.36
C VAL A 161 6.79 -22.54 0.36
N GLY A 162 7.44 -23.41 -0.41
CA GLY A 162 8.71 -24.05 -0.12
C GLY A 162 8.88 -24.67 1.27
N ARG A 163 8.50 -25.95 1.40
CA ARG A 163 8.96 -26.86 2.47
C ARG A 163 10.48 -26.76 2.71
N THR A 164 11.23 -26.34 1.69
CA THR A 164 12.68 -26.13 1.72
C THR A 164 13.14 -25.08 2.74
N LYS A 165 12.41 -23.98 2.99
CA LYS A 165 12.88 -22.99 3.98
C LYS A 165 12.67 -23.45 5.42
N GLN A 166 11.51 -24.06 5.70
CA GLN A 166 11.25 -24.68 7.01
C GLN A 166 12.18 -25.87 7.28
N LEU A 167 12.48 -26.71 6.27
CA LEU A 167 13.41 -27.82 6.45
C LEU A 167 14.85 -27.32 6.70
N ILE A 168 15.30 -26.26 6.03
CA ILE A 168 16.63 -25.68 6.27
C ILE A 168 16.71 -25.04 7.67
N GLU A 169 15.68 -24.32 8.10
CA GLU A 169 15.67 -23.67 9.42
C GLU A 169 15.61 -24.71 10.55
N THR A 170 14.84 -25.79 10.38
CA THR A 170 14.80 -26.93 11.32
C THR A 170 16.07 -27.79 11.27
N GLU A 171 16.71 -27.99 10.12
CA GLU A 171 18.01 -28.70 10.04
C GLU A 171 19.16 -27.90 10.66
N VAL A 172 19.10 -26.56 10.61
CA VAL A 172 20.08 -25.68 11.28
C VAL A 172 19.87 -25.74 12.79
N GLU A 173 18.63 -25.65 13.28
CA GLU A 173 18.33 -25.79 14.73
C GLU A 173 18.75 -27.15 15.28
N ILE A 174 18.47 -28.26 14.57
CA ILE A 174 18.87 -29.61 15.00
C ILE A 174 20.39 -29.79 15.01
N ARG A 175 21.12 -29.10 14.11
CA ARG A 175 22.57 -29.20 14.03
C ARG A 175 23.28 -28.38 15.10
N ASP A 176 22.76 -27.20 15.42
CA ASP A 176 23.29 -26.37 16.50
C ASP A 176 23.05 -27.04 17.88
N GLU A 177 21.91 -27.71 18.09
CA GLU A 177 21.65 -28.48 19.33
C GLU A 177 22.58 -29.70 19.53
N MET A 178 23.17 -30.25 18.46
CA MET A 178 24.12 -31.38 18.55
C MET A 178 25.58 -30.96 18.73
N GLU A 179 25.94 -29.69 18.50
CA GLU A 179 27.30 -29.18 18.68
C GLU A 179 27.56 -28.66 20.12
N ASP A 180 26.52 -28.51 20.95
CA ASP A 180 26.61 -28.03 22.34
C ASP A 180 26.65 -29.16 23.41
N GLU A 181 26.57 -30.43 23.02
CA GLU A 181 26.61 -31.60 23.94
C GLU A 181 27.97 -32.36 23.98
N GLU A 182 29.06 -31.82 23.41
CA GLU A 182 30.42 -32.42 23.50
C GLU A 182 31.39 -31.68 24.42
#